data_AF-A0A545VEH4-F1
#
_entry.id   AF-A0A545VEH4-F1
#
_cell.length_a   1.000
_cell.length_b   1.000
_cell.length_c   1.000
_cell.angle_alpha   90.00
_cell.angle_beta   90.00
_cell.angle_gamma   90.00
#
_symmetry.space_group_name_H-M   'P 1'
#
loop_
_entity.id
_entity.type
_entity.pdbx_description
1 polymer ?
#
loop_
_entity_poly.entity_id
_entity_poly.type
_entity_poly.pdbx_seq_one_letter_code
_entity_poly.pdbx_strand_id
1 'polypeptide(L)'
;MNGMNGMNGPNMGGGVPMPTPAGHQAELNYIYGMVEELSRQLAENRRVTEDIVSGLGRVRNRARTQGLGNDQVIDAAAEEINRQDQNMDALLSVLSESLEKAKHSRDANATLLTQFANALAGMLKQFHEYKARHVADVASWHRSYRAQLDEARRENTRLREQMGEMQAHAASANASLRRFRRSYDEDRARRDSRVRETALRQEVRFWKRLAMPGLEDDDPYWSADDDIVDAAEKERLAHLERRAAHEQHLARRGVDGGGDEGDEDDEGLPPPMIMHAPTPPQYVSSGGVGGGALGGIAMQRGGDDSGLPMPVPMPPPRPLSAASSTGSTGS
;
A
#
# COMPACT_ATOMS: atom_id res chain seq x y z
N MET A 1 91.19 49.00 10.02
CA MET A 1 92.30 49.07 10.99
C MET A 1 91.95 48.10 12.10
N ASN A 2 92.28 46.81 12.00
CA ASN A 2 93.59 46.16 12.13
C ASN A 2 94.33 46.46 13.44
N GLY A 3 94.62 45.38 14.15
CA GLY A 3 95.72 45.23 15.10
C GLY A 3 95.24 44.85 16.51
N MET A 4 95.78 43.84 17.18
CA MET A 4 96.78 42.85 16.79
C MET A 4 96.78 41.79 17.90
N ASN A 5 97.06 40.58 17.45
CA ASN A 5 97.41 39.37 18.18
C ASN A 5 98.59 39.55 19.16
N GLY A 6 98.70 38.66 20.15
CA GLY A 6 99.96 38.36 20.84
C GLY A 6 99.74 37.63 22.17
N MET A 7 99.88 36.29 22.19
CA MET A 7 101.07 35.56 22.71
C MET A 7 101.10 35.56 24.25
N ASN A 8 101.21 34.48 25.02
CA ASN A 8 101.82 33.17 24.87
C ASN A 8 101.38 32.29 26.07
N GLY A 9 101.47 30.96 25.93
CA GLY A 9 101.17 29.98 27.00
C GLY A 9 102.11 30.02 28.22
N PRO A 10 101.86 29.15 29.22
CA PRO A 10 102.35 27.77 29.12
C PRO A 10 101.27 26.73 29.53
N ASN A 11 101.06 25.67 28.75
CA ASN A 11 101.69 24.37 28.99
C ASN A 11 101.61 23.88 30.45
N MET A 12 100.59 23.08 30.78
CA MET A 12 100.69 22.00 31.76
C MET A 12 99.71 20.88 31.44
N GLY A 13 100.24 19.79 30.90
CA GLY A 13 99.97 18.43 31.35
C GLY A 13 98.54 17.93 31.30
N GLY A 14 98.18 17.28 30.19
CA GLY A 14 97.22 16.19 30.23
C GLY A 14 97.83 14.98 30.95
N GLY A 15 97.00 14.32 31.76
CA GLY A 15 97.23 12.96 32.26
C GLY A 15 98.09 12.87 33.52
N VAL A 16 97.46 12.73 34.69
CA VAL A 16 97.17 11.45 35.39
C VAL A 16 96.50 11.84 36.72
N PRO A 17 95.29 11.33 37.05
CA PRO A 17 94.67 11.59 38.34
C PRO A 17 95.39 10.75 39.41
N MET A 18 96.14 11.40 40.29
CA MET A 18 96.55 10.78 41.55
C MET A 18 95.29 10.61 42.40
N PRO A 19 94.98 9.40 42.92
CA PRO A 19 93.78 9.17 43.71
C PRO A 19 93.90 9.96 45.02
N THR A 20 93.13 11.04 45.14
CA THR A 20 92.88 11.65 46.43
C THR A 20 92.07 10.66 47.27
N PRO A 21 92.34 10.52 48.58
CA PRO A 21 91.65 9.58 49.45
C PRO A 21 90.12 9.73 49.33
N ALA A 22 89.40 8.61 49.25
CA ALA A 22 87.98 8.54 48.88
C ALA A 22 87.03 9.44 49.73
N GLY A 23 87.42 9.81 50.95
CA GLY A 23 86.67 10.76 51.79
C GLY A 23 86.80 12.22 51.33
N HIS A 24 87.95 12.63 50.81
CA HIS A 24 88.18 14.02 50.41
C HIS A 24 87.35 14.42 49.18
N GLN A 25 87.18 13.51 48.21
CA GLN A 25 86.29 13.74 47.06
C GLN A 25 84.80 13.76 47.47
N ALA A 26 84.41 12.94 48.45
CA ALA A 26 83.04 12.94 48.97
C ALA A 26 82.72 14.22 49.76
N GLU A 27 83.66 14.68 50.59
CA GLU A 27 83.56 15.95 51.31
C GLU A 27 83.57 17.15 50.36
N LEU A 28 84.41 17.14 49.31
CA LEU A 28 84.40 18.19 48.30
C LEU A 28 83.07 18.22 47.54
N ASN A 29 82.52 17.07 47.14
CA ASN A 29 81.20 17.01 46.52
C ASN A 29 80.08 17.50 47.47
N TYR A 30 80.18 17.19 48.77
CA TYR A 30 79.25 17.70 49.78
C TYR A 30 79.36 19.22 49.97
N ILE A 31 80.58 19.75 50.01
CA ILE A 31 80.85 21.18 50.10
C ILE A 31 80.39 21.90 48.82
N TYR A 32 80.63 21.34 47.64
CA TYR A 32 80.13 21.88 46.38
C TYR A 32 78.60 21.87 46.33
N GLY A 33 77.96 20.78 46.76
CA GLY A 33 76.49 20.71 46.88
C GLY A 33 75.93 21.75 47.86
N MET A 34 76.58 21.94 49.00
CA MET A 34 76.19 22.95 49.99
C MET A 34 76.40 24.38 49.48
N VAL A 35 77.50 24.64 48.76
CA VAL A 35 77.78 25.95 48.15
C VAL A 35 76.80 26.22 47.01
N GLU A 36 76.45 25.22 46.20
CA GLU A 36 75.44 25.34 45.16
C GLU A 36 74.05 25.62 45.76
N GLU A 37 73.68 24.94 46.85
CA GLU A 37 72.46 25.21 47.60
C GLU A 37 72.46 26.61 48.23
N LEU A 38 73.56 27.04 48.87
CA LEU A 38 73.71 28.40 49.39
C LEU A 38 73.68 29.45 48.27
N SER A 39 74.21 29.16 47.09
CA SER A 39 74.15 30.05 45.94
C SER A 39 72.72 30.20 45.41
N ARG A 40 71.96 29.10 45.39
CA ARG A 40 70.54 29.08 45.03
C ARG A 40 69.69 29.82 46.05
N GLN A 41 69.94 29.60 47.34
CA GLN A 41 69.29 30.34 48.43
C GLN A 41 69.65 31.83 48.39
N LEU A 42 70.89 32.19 48.05
CA LEU A 42 71.30 33.59 47.92
C LEU A 42 70.64 34.26 46.69
N ALA A 43 70.52 33.54 45.57
CA ALA A 43 69.80 34.02 44.40
C ALA A 43 68.30 34.23 44.70
N GLU A 44 67.67 33.30 45.42
CA GLU A 44 66.28 33.44 45.87
C GLU A 44 66.13 34.59 46.87
N ASN A 45 67.02 34.71 47.85
CA ASN A 45 67.01 35.83 48.80
C ASN A 45 67.19 37.17 48.09
N ARG A 46 68.06 37.27 47.09
CA ARG A 46 68.21 38.48 46.28
C ARG A 46 66.91 38.83 45.57
N ARG A 47 66.26 37.85 44.94
CA ARG A 47 64.97 38.03 44.28
C ARG A 47 63.89 38.49 45.27
N VAL A 48 63.76 37.82 46.40
CA VAL A 48 62.81 38.18 47.46
C VAL A 48 63.08 39.60 47.98
N THR A 49 64.35 39.96 48.20
CA THR A 49 64.69 41.33 48.63
C THR A 49 64.39 42.38 47.57
N GLU A 50 64.58 42.08 46.28
CA GLU A 50 64.20 42.97 45.18
C GLU A 50 62.68 43.15 45.12
N ASP A 51 61.91 42.08 45.30
CA ASP A 51 60.45 42.11 45.38
C ASP A 51 59.96 42.93 46.59
N ILE A 52 60.61 42.78 47.75
CA ILE A 52 60.32 43.58 48.96
C ILE A 52 60.67 45.05 48.73
N VAL A 53 61.83 45.36 48.17
CA VAL A 53 62.26 46.75 47.92
C VAL A 53 61.37 47.40 46.87
N SER A 54 60.97 46.68 45.82
CA SER A 54 60.03 47.17 44.82
C SER A 54 58.63 47.38 45.41
N GLY A 55 58.19 46.49 46.30
CA GLY A 55 56.94 46.60 47.07
C GLY A 55 56.95 47.81 48.00
N LEU A 56 58.02 47.97 48.78
CA LEU A 56 58.22 49.11 49.67
C LEU A 56 58.31 50.43 48.88
N GLY A 57 58.95 50.42 47.71
CA GLY A 57 58.97 51.55 46.79
C GLY A 57 57.58 51.96 46.34
N ARG A 58 56.71 51.00 45.98
CA ARG A 58 55.31 51.24 45.62
C ARG A 58 54.48 51.78 46.79
N VAL A 59 54.62 51.19 47.98
CA VAL A 59 53.92 51.64 49.20
C VAL A 59 54.35 53.06 49.59
N ARG A 60 55.66 53.33 49.59
CA ARG A 60 56.21 54.66 49.89
C ARG A 60 55.79 55.70 48.86
N ASN A 61 55.78 55.35 47.58
CA ASN A 61 55.35 56.28 46.53
C ASN A 61 53.86 56.60 46.68
N ARG A 62 53.02 55.60 46.95
CA ARG A 62 51.59 55.76 47.23
C ARG A 62 51.34 56.66 48.45
N ALA A 63 52.02 56.38 49.55
CA ALA A 63 51.98 57.20 50.78
C ALA A 63 52.34 58.65 50.50
N ARG A 64 53.41 58.88 49.73
CA ARG A 64 53.88 60.22 49.35
C ARG A 64 52.92 60.95 48.40
N THR A 65 52.35 60.27 47.42
CA THR A 65 51.42 60.88 46.45
C THR A 65 50.08 61.24 47.07
N GLN A 66 49.64 60.51 48.09
CA GLN A 66 48.35 60.70 48.75
C GLN A 66 48.47 61.47 50.09
N GLY A 67 49.71 61.80 50.53
CA GLY A 67 49.95 62.52 51.78
C GLY A 67 49.58 61.74 53.04
N LEU A 68 49.57 60.40 52.97
CA LEU A 68 49.10 59.53 54.05
C LEU A 68 50.24 59.15 55.00
N GLY A 69 49.93 59.09 56.30
CA GLY A 69 50.83 58.51 57.32
C GLY A 69 50.91 56.98 57.22
N ASN A 70 51.91 56.36 57.86
CA ASN A 70 52.10 54.90 57.79
C ASN A 70 50.86 54.10 58.20
N ASP A 71 50.19 54.48 59.29
CA ASP A 71 48.99 53.79 59.78
C ASP A 71 47.83 53.93 58.77
N GLN A 72 47.66 55.12 58.19
CA GLN A 72 46.62 55.39 57.19
C GLN A 72 46.84 54.63 55.86
N VAL A 73 48.09 54.34 55.50
CA VAL A 73 48.43 53.54 54.31
C VAL A 73 48.10 52.06 54.53
N ILE A 74 48.33 51.56 55.75
CA ILE A 74 47.97 50.20 56.15
C ILE A 74 46.44 50.06 56.16
N ASP A 75 45.73 51.02 56.74
CA ASP A 75 44.26 51.04 56.76
C ASP A 75 43.66 51.13 55.35
N ALA A 76 44.18 52.02 54.49
CA ALA A 76 43.73 52.12 53.11
C ALA A 76 44.01 50.84 52.29
N ALA A 77 45.14 50.17 52.54
CA ALA A 77 45.44 48.88 51.92
C ALA A 77 44.52 47.77 52.45
N ALA A 78 44.22 47.75 53.75
CA ALA A 78 43.29 46.80 54.35
C ALA A 78 41.85 47.01 53.83
N GLU A 79 41.42 48.26 53.66
CA GLU A 79 40.13 48.59 53.04
C GLU A 79 40.07 48.15 51.56
N GLU A 80 41.13 48.38 50.79
CA GLU A 80 41.19 47.94 49.39
C GLU A 80 41.15 46.41 49.29
N ILE A 81 41.89 45.71 50.15
CA ILE A 81 41.86 44.24 50.23
C ILE A 81 40.45 43.77 50.59
N ASN A 82 39.80 44.37 51.60
CA ASN A 82 38.43 44.01 51.98
C ASN A 82 37.40 44.30 50.87
N ARG A 83 37.54 45.41 50.13
CA ARG A 83 36.69 45.69 48.95
C ARG A 83 36.91 44.69 47.83
N GLN A 84 38.16 44.32 47.57
CA GLN A 84 38.50 43.30 46.58
C GLN A 84 37.92 41.94 46.99
N ASP A 85 38.01 41.55 48.26
CA ASP A 85 37.46 40.28 48.77
C ASP A 85 35.93 40.23 48.59
N GLN A 86 35.22 41.29 48.96
CA GLN A 86 33.76 41.38 48.76
C GLN A 86 33.36 41.36 47.27
N ASN A 87 34.17 41.96 46.40
CA ASN A 87 33.94 41.92 44.96
C ASN A 87 34.21 40.51 44.39
N MET A 88 35.23 39.82 44.90
CA MET A 88 35.51 38.43 44.54
C MET A 88 34.38 37.50 44.97
N ASP A 89 33.82 37.67 46.16
CA ASP A 89 32.66 36.91 46.63
C ASP A 89 31.41 37.15 45.77
N ALA A 90 31.16 38.40 45.39
CA ALA A 90 30.06 38.75 44.49
C ALA A 90 30.23 38.12 43.10
N LEU A 91 31.46 38.16 42.55
CA LEU A 91 31.77 37.53 41.27
C LEU A 91 31.66 36.01 41.35
N LEU A 92 32.15 35.38 42.42
CA LEU A 92 32.01 33.94 42.65
C LEU A 92 30.54 33.53 42.74
N SER A 93 29.71 34.31 43.42
CA SER A 93 28.27 34.09 43.50
C SER A 93 27.62 34.13 42.12
N VAL A 94 27.85 35.18 41.33
CA VAL A 94 27.30 35.31 39.96
C VAL A 94 27.81 34.18 39.05
N LEU A 95 29.09 33.84 39.12
CA LEU A 95 29.65 32.75 38.32
C LEU A 95 29.01 31.41 38.70
N SER A 96 28.86 31.14 40.00
CA SER A 96 28.25 29.91 40.50
C SER A 96 26.79 29.77 40.05
N GLU A 97 25.99 30.85 40.15
CA GLU A 97 24.61 30.86 39.69
C GLU A 97 24.51 30.67 38.17
N SER A 98 25.39 31.34 37.40
CA SER A 98 25.44 31.18 35.94
C SER A 98 25.80 29.75 35.53
N LEU A 99 26.70 29.12 36.28
CA LEU A 99 27.14 27.75 36.06
C LEU A 99 26.02 26.75 36.40
N GLU A 100 25.27 26.98 37.47
CA GLU A 100 24.07 26.18 37.79
C GLU A 100 23.00 26.31 36.72
N LYS A 101 22.69 27.53 36.26
CA LYS A 101 21.76 27.77 35.15
C LYS A 101 22.21 27.07 33.86
N ALA A 102 23.50 27.18 33.52
CA ALA A 102 24.07 26.53 32.36
C ALA A 102 23.99 24.99 32.46
N LYS A 103 24.28 24.41 33.63
CA LYS A 103 24.13 22.98 33.89
C LYS A 103 22.67 22.53 33.77
N HIS A 104 21.74 23.27 34.37
CA HIS A 104 20.32 22.96 34.28
C HIS A 104 19.82 23.01 32.84
N SER A 105 20.20 24.03 32.07
CA SER A 105 19.86 24.13 30.64
C SER A 105 20.48 22.99 29.83
N ARG A 106 21.73 22.63 30.09
CA ARG A 106 22.40 21.48 29.44
C ARG A 106 21.65 20.18 29.72
N ASP A 107 21.29 19.92 30.97
CA ASP A 107 20.61 18.69 31.36
C ASP A 107 19.17 18.64 30.81
N ALA A 108 18.47 19.77 30.76
CA ALA A 108 17.17 19.88 30.09
C ALA A 108 17.27 19.61 28.57
N ASN A 109 18.30 20.14 27.91
CA ASN A 109 18.52 19.86 26.48
C ASN A 109 18.88 18.38 26.24
N ALA A 110 19.68 17.77 27.12
CA ALA A 110 20.01 16.35 27.02
C ALA A 110 18.78 15.45 27.18
N THR A 111 17.87 15.79 28.09
CA THR A 111 16.61 15.04 28.27
C THR A 111 15.70 15.18 27.05
N LEU A 112 15.56 16.38 26.48
CA LEU A 112 14.82 16.60 25.23
C LEU A 112 15.40 15.80 24.06
N LEU A 113 16.72 15.81 23.88
CA LEU A 113 17.38 15.01 22.84
C LEU A 113 17.11 13.52 23.01
N THR A 114 17.08 13.02 24.24
CA THR A 114 16.76 11.63 24.54
C THR A 114 15.31 11.30 24.18
N GLN A 115 14.37 12.19 24.49
CA GLN A 115 12.96 12.03 24.12
C GLN A 115 12.77 12.04 22.60
N PHE A 116 13.42 12.95 21.87
CA PHE A 116 13.39 12.97 20.41
C PHE A 116 13.99 11.71 19.80
N ALA A 117 15.13 11.23 20.32
CA ALA A 117 15.74 9.99 19.86
C ALA A 117 14.79 8.80 20.04
N ASN A 118 14.13 8.70 21.20
CA ASN A 118 13.17 7.63 21.48
C ASN A 118 11.93 7.73 20.59
N ALA A 119 11.39 8.93 20.38
CA ALA A 119 10.24 9.15 19.50
C ALA A 119 10.55 8.79 18.05
N LEU A 120 11.71 9.24 17.53
CA LEU A 120 12.15 8.92 16.17
C LEU A 120 12.44 7.43 16.00
N ALA A 121 13.07 6.79 16.98
CA ALA A 121 13.30 5.34 16.97
C ALA A 121 11.97 4.56 16.95
N GLY A 122 10.99 4.98 17.75
CA GLY A 122 9.65 4.40 17.76
C GLY A 122 8.94 4.56 16.42
N MET A 123 8.96 5.76 15.86
CA MET A 123 8.36 6.06 14.55
C MET A 123 9.01 5.26 13.43
N LEU A 124 10.35 5.15 13.42
CA LEU A 124 11.09 4.36 12.44
C LEU A 124 10.73 2.88 12.53
N LYS A 125 10.61 2.33 13.74
CA LYS A 125 10.18 0.93 13.95
C LYS A 125 8.78 0.70 13.38
N GLN A 126 7.84 1.60 13.67
CA GLN A 126 6.49 1.54 13.13
C GLN A 126 6.47 1.64 11.59
N PHE A 127 7.29 2.51 11.00
CA PHE A 127 7.40 2.60 9.53
C PHE A 127 7.95 1.32 8.90
N HIS A 128 8.98 0.71 9.49
CA HIS A 128 9.51 -0.56 9.00
C HIS A 128 8.48 -1.68 9.09
N GLU A 129 7.78 -1.78 10.22
CA GLU A 129 6.74 -2.78 10.43
C GLU A 129 5.55 -2.59 9.49
N TYR A 130 5.10 -1.35 9.32
CA TYR A 130 4.05 -0.98 8.36
C TYR A 130 4.45 -1.36 6.93
N LYS A 131 5.66 -0.99 6.49
CA LYS A 131 6.16 -1.30 5.16
C LYS A 131 6.23 -2.81 4.92
N ALA A 132 6.74 -3.57 5.90
CA ALA A 132 6.83 -5.02 5.81
C ALA A 132 5.44 -5.66 5.66
N ARG A 133 4.48 -5.27 6.51
CA ARG A 133 3.10 -5.75 6.44
C ARG A 133 2.43 -5.37 5.13
N HIS A 134 2.55 -4.11 4.70
CA HIS A 134 1.98 -3.64 3.44
C HIS A 134 2.52 -4.43 2.23
N VAL A 135 3.83 -4.68 2.16
CA VAL A 135 4.41 -5.47 1.06
C VAL A 135 3.88 -6.91 1.10
N ALA A 136 3.77 -7.51 2.28
CA ALA A 136 3.20 -8.85 2.44
C ALA A 136 1.73 -8.92 2.01
N ASP A 137 0.93 -7.91 2.37
CA ASP A 137 -0.50 -7.82 2.02
C ASP A 137 -0.71 -7.60 0.52
N VAL A 138 0.07 -6.72 -0.10
CA VAL A 138 0.00 -6.52 -1.56
C VAL A 138 0.44 -7.78 -2.30
N ALA A 139 1.49 -8.45 -1.82
CA ALA A 139 1.93 -9.72 -2.40
C ALA A 139 0.87 -10.83 -2.23
N SER A 140 0.21 -10.91 -1.07
CA SER A 140 -0.87 -11.88 -0.83
C SER A 140 -2.07 -11.61 -1.75
N TRP A 141 -2.44 -10.34 -1.94
CA TRP A 141 -3.50 -9.95 -2.86
C TRP A 141 -3.17 -10.28 -4.32
N HIS A 142 -1.95 -9.99 -4.77
CA HIS A 142 -1.55 -10.36 -6.13
C HIS A 142 -1.51 -11.88 -6.33
N ARG A 143 -1.15 -12.66 -5.30
CA ARG A 143 -1.20 -14.14 -5.37
C ARG A 143 -2.63 -14.65 -5.45
N SER A 144 -3.53 -14.15 -4.59
CA SER A 144 -4.93 -14.57 -4.61
C SER A 144 -5.64 -14.17 -5.90
N TYR A 145 -5.39 -12.97 -6.42
CA TYR A 145 -5.95 -12.53 -7.70
C TYR A 145 -5.45 -13.38 -8.88
N ARG A 146 -4.16 -13.72 -8.92
CA ARG A 146 -3.63 -14.64 -9.94
C ARG A 146 -4.26 -16.03 -9.83
N ALA A 147 -4.43 -16.56 -8.62
CA ALA A 147 -5.10 -17.84 -8.41
C ALA A 147 -6.55 -17.82 -8.91
N GLN A 148 -7.29 -16.73 -8.66
CA GLN A 148 -8.65 -16.55 -9.18
C GLN A 148 -8.69 -16.48 -10.72
N LEU A 149 -7.74 -15.78 -11.35
CA LEU A 149 -7.64 -15.74 -12.81
C LEU A 149 -7.35 -17.12 -13.41
N ASP A 150 -6.46 -17.88 -12.79
CA ASP A 150 -6.14 -19.23 -13.25
C ASP A 150 -7.32 -20.18 -13.06
N GLU A 151 -8.06 -20.05 -11.97
CA GLU A 151 -9.28 -20.84 -11.75
C GLU A 151 -10.36 -20.51 -12.77
N ALA A 152 -10.62 -19.22 -13.03
CA ALA A 152 -11.57 -18.81 -14.06
C ALA A 152 -11.17 -19.30 -15.46
N ARG A 153 -9.87 -19.33 -15.78
CA ARG A 153 -9.37 -19.90 -17.04
C ARG A 153 -9.63 -21.41 -17.11
N ARG A 154 -9.34 -22.15 -16.04
CA ARG A 154 -9.60 -23.61 -15.98
C ARG A 154 -11.08 -23.93 -16.09
N GLU A 155 -11.93 -23.16 -15.42
CA GLU A 155 -13.38 -23.29 -15.53
C GLU A 155 -13.84 -23.01 -16.97
N ASN A 156 -13.34 -21.96 -17.61
CA ASN A 156 -13.70 -21.63 -18.99
C ASN A 156 -13.26 -22.73 -19.97
N THR A 157 -12.06 -23.29 -19.81
CA THR A 157 -11.61 -24.43 -20.64
C THR A 157 -12.48 -25.65 -20.41
N ARG A 158 -12.81 -25.98 -19.16
CA ARG A 158 -13.70 -27.08 -18.81
C ARG A 158 -15.09 -26.93 -19.43
N LEU A 159 -15.68 -25.73 -19.35
CA LEU A 159 -17.00 -25.46 -19.94
C LEU A 159 -16.97 -25.58 -21.48
N ARG A 160 -15.90 -25.13 -22.12
CA ARG A 160 -15.71 -25.29 -23.58
C ARG A 160 -15.54 -26.74 -23.98
N GLU A 161 -14.78 -27.52 -23.20
CA GLU A 161 -14.63 -28.97 -23.40
C GLU A 161 -15.99 -29.67 -23.29
N GLN A 162 -16.76 -29.39 -22.23
CA GLN A 162 -18.11 -29.95 -22.04
C GLN A 162 -19.07 -29.60 -23.17
N MET A 163 -19.07 -28.34 -23.64
CA MET A 163 -19.88 -27.93 -24.80
C MET A 163 -19.43 -28.65 -26.07
N GLY A 164 -18.11 -28.80 -26.28
CA GLY A 164 -17.55 -29.54 -27.40
C GLY A 164 -17.96 -31.02 -27.38
N GLU A 165 -17.88 -31.67 -26.22
CA GLU A 165 -18.34 -33.04 -26.02
C GLU A 165 -19.85 -33.17 -26.31
N MET A 166 -20.67 -32.29 -25.75
CA MET A 166 -22.11 -32.29 -25.99
C MET A 166 -22.44 -32.11 -27.47
N GLN A 167 -21.77 -31.18 -28.16
CA GLN A 167 -21.94 -30.97 -29.59
C GLN A 167 -21.50 -32.20 -30.41
N ALA A 168 -20.38 -32.84 -30.05
CA ALA A 168 -19.91 -34.05 -30.69
C ALA A 168 -20.90 -35.22 -30.49
N HIS A 169 -21.45 -35.38 -29.28
CA HIS A 169 -22.49 -36.37 -28.99
C HIS A 169 -23.77 -36.11 -29.80
N ALA A 170 -24.24 -34.86 -29.84
CA ALA A 170 -25.40 -34.47 -30.65
C ALA A 170 -25.16 -34.68 -32.16
N ALA A 171 -23.96 -34.37 -32.67
CA ALA A 171 -23.59 -34.62 -34.06
C ALA A 171 -23.57 -36.12 -34.38
N SER A 172 -23.01 -36.95 -33.48
CA SER A 172 -23.03 -38.41 -33.62
C SER A 172 -24.46 -38.97 -33.62
N ALA A 173 -25.32 -38.51 -32.71
CA ALA A 173 -26.74 -38.89 -32.66
C ALA A 173 -27.50 -38.46 -33.93
N ASN A 174 -27.25 -37.25 -34.43
CA ASN A 174 -27.84 -36.80 -35.70
C ASN A 174 -27.33 -37.63 -36.89
N ALA A 175 -26.05 -37.99 -36.89
CA ALA A 175 -25.48 -38.85 -37.93
C ALA A 175 -26.09 -40.26 -37.88
N SER A 176 -26.30 -40.83 -36.69
CA SER A 176 -26.97 -42.13 -36.53
C SER A 176 -28.43 -42.08 -36.95
N LEU A 177 -29.19 -41.02 -36.61
CA LEU A 177 -30.57 -40.82 -37.08
C LEU A 177 -30.66 -40.68 -38.61
N ARG A 178 -29.75 -39.94 -39.24
CA ARG A 178 -29.70 -39.83 -40.70
C ARG A 178 -29.37 -41.16 -41.37
N ARG A 179 -28.44 -41.94 -40.78
CA ARG A 179 -28.14 -43.31 -41.26
C ARG A 179 -29.37 -44.20 -41.12
N PHE A 180 -30.03 -44.17 -39.97
CA PHE A 180 -31.26 -44.92 -39.73
C PHE A 180 -32.35 -44.55 -40.74
N ARG A 181 -32.61 -43.26 -40.96
CA ARG A 181 -33.60 -42.80 -41.95
C ARG A 181 -33.28 -43.28 -43.36
N ARG A 182 -32.01 -43.20 -43.78
CA ARG A 182 -31.60 -43.73 -45.09
C ARG A 182 -31.83 -45.23 -45.20
N SER A 183 -31.36 -46.03 -44.23
CA SER A 183 -31.64 -47.48 -44.23
C SER A 183 -33.15 -47.77 -44.14
N TYR A 184 -33.91 -46.89 -43.47
CA TYR A 184 -35.34 -47.06 -43.34
C TYR A 184 -36.06 -46.91 -44.68
N ASP A 185 -35.71 -45.86 -45.42
CA ASP A 185 -36.26 -45.52 -46.74
C ASP A 185 -35.75 -46.46 -47.85
N GLU A 186 -34.52 -46.97 -47.73
CA GLU A 186 -33.88 -47.88 -48.69
C GLU A 186 -34.35 -49.35 -48.58
N ASP A 187 -35.00 -49.73 -47.47
CA ASP A 187 -35.49 -51.08 -47.25
C ASP A 187 -36.61 -51.45 -48.23
N ARG A 188 -36.20 -52.06 -49.35
CA ARG A 188 -37.06 -52.44 -50.47
C ARG A 188 -38.24 -53.30 -50.04
N ALA A 189 -38.04 -54.25 -49.12
CA ALA A 189 -39.12 -55.11 -48.64
C ALA A 189 -40.25 -54.31 -47.96
N ARG A 190 -39.91 -53.26 -47.19
CA ARG A 190 -40.91 -52.37 -46.58
C ARG A 190 -41.56 -51.47 -47.62
N ARG A 191 -40.77 -50.88 -48.52
CA ARG A 191 -41.31 -50.06 -49.61
C ARG A 191 -42.29 -50.85 -50.47
N ASP A 192 -41.92 -52.06 -50.90
CA ASP A 192 -42.76 -52.95 -51.68
C ASP A 192 -44.03 -53.35 -50.90
N SER A 193 -43.92 -53.59 -49.58
CA SER A 193 -45.08 -53.89 -48.74
C SER A 193 -46.04 -52.71 -48.64
N ARG A 194 -45.55 -51.48 -48.45
CA ARG A 194 -46.39 -50.27 -48.47
C ARG A 194 -47.07 -50.07 -49.82
N VAL A 195 -46.35 -50.27 -50.93
CA VAL A 195 -46.91 -50.16 -52.28
C VAL A 195 -48.00 -51.22 -52.49
N ARG A 196 -47.74 -52.49 -52.11
CA ARG A 196 -48.75 -53.56 -52.19
C ARG A 196 -49.97 -53.25 -51.35
N GLU A 197 -49.81 -52.77 -50.12
CA GLU A 197 -50.92 -52.38 -49.26
C GLU A 197 -51.75 -51.26 -49.89
N THR A 198 -51.09 -50.21 -50.43
CA THR A 198 -51.81 -49.15 -51.14
C THR A 198 -52.53 -49.64 -52.39
N ALA A 199 -51.92 -50.56 -53.15
CA ALA A 199 -52.54 -51.17 -54.32
C ALA A 199 -53.77 -52.01 -53.94
N LEU A 200 -53.66 -52.86 -52.91
CA LEU A 200 -54.79 -53.63 -52.38
C LEU A 200 -55.92 -52.71 -51.88
N ARG A 201 -55.60 -51.62 -51.18
CA ARG A 201 -56.59 -50.62 -50.77
C ARG A 201 -57.29 -49.97 -51.98
N GLN A 202 -56.55 -49.70 -53.06
CA GLN A 202 -57.13 -49.18 -54.31
C GLN A 202 -58.00 -50.20 -55.04
N GLU A 203 -57.58 -51.47 -55.07
CA GLU A 203 -58.36 -52.57 -55.64
C GLU A 203 -59.67 -52.74 -54.89
N VAL A 204 -59.64 -52.75 -53.56
CA VAL A 204 -60.86 -52.81 -52.72
C VAL A 204 -61.79 -51.64 -53.05
N ARG A 205 -61.28 -50.42 -53.21
CA ARG A 205 -62.09 -49.26 -53.61
C ARG A 205 -62.66 -49.40 -55.02
N PHE A 206 -61.87 -49.89 -55.96
CA PHE A 206 -62.32 -50.14 -57.33
C PHE A 206 -63.48 -51.16 -57.33
N TRP A 207 -63.31 -52.28 -56.63
CA TRP A 207 -64.37 -53.29 -56.52
C TRP A 207 -65.59 -52.76 -55.77
N LYS A 208 -65.42 -51.91 -54.75
CA LYS A 208 -66.54 -51.24 -54.06
C LYS A 208 -67.35 -50.38 -55.02
N ARG A 209 -66.71 -49.54 -55.84
CA ARG A 209 -67.38 -48.71 -56.85
C ARG A 209 -68.10 -49.54 -57.91
N LEU A 210 -67.51 -50.67 -58.31
CA LEU A 210 -68.13 -51.58 -59.27
C LEU A 210 -69.36 -52.30 -58.68
N ALA A 211 -69.28 -52.71 -57.41
CA ALA A 211 -70.34 -53.45 -56.74
C ALA A 211 -71.47 -52.55 -56.20
N MET A 212 -71.19 -51.29 -55.87
CA MET A 212 -72.14 -50.35 -55.26
C MET A 212 -72.07 -48.96 -55.91
N PRO A 213 -72.61 -48.77 -57.14
CA PRO A 213 -72.47 -47.52 -57.90
C PRO A 213 -73.28 -46.32 -57.36
N GLY A 214 -74.22 -46.55 -56.43
CA GLY A 214 -75.10 -45.53 -55.87
C GLY A 214 -74.66 -44.97 -54.51
N LEU A 215 -73.51 -45.41 -53.99
CA LEU A 215 -72.95 -44.91 -52.75
C LEU A 215 -71.97 -43.76 -53.04
N GLU A 216 -72.09 -42.65 -52.32
CA GLU A 216 -71.22 -41.48 -52.47
C GLU A 216 -69.76 -41.82 -52.09
N ASP A 217 -68.79 -41.26 -52.81
CA ASP A 217 -67.35 -41.57 -52.66
C ASP A 217 -66.75 -41.09 -51.31
N ASP A 218 -67.44 -40.20 -50.59
CA ASP A 218 -67.03 -39.61 -49.31
C ASP A 218 -67.57 -40.40 -48.10
N ASP A 219 -67.15 -41.66 -47.97
CA ASP A 219 -67.45 -42.52 -46.81
C ASP A 219 -66.47 -42.22 -45.65
N PRO A 220 -66.94 -41.70 -44.48
CA PRO A 220 -66.09 -41.35 -43.34
C PRO A 220 -65.29 -42.51 -42.75
N TYR A 221 -65.68 -43.75 -43.02
CA TYR A 221 -64.99 -44.93 -42.47
C TYR A 221 -63.81 -45.40 -43.35
N TRP A 222 -63.67 -44.81 -44.55
CA TRP A 222 -62.71 -45.26 -45.58
C TRP A 222 -62.05 -44.12 -46.38
N SER A 223 -62.38 -42.85 -46.06
CA SER A 223 -61.84 -41.66 -46.72
C SER A 223 -60.38 -41.42 -46.34
N ALA A 224 -59.68 -40.68 -47.18
CA ALA A 224 -58.23 -40.70 -47.33
C ALA A 224 -57.38 -40.14 -46.17
N ASP A 225 -57.95 -39.82 -45.01
CA ASP A 225 -57.34 -38.89 -44.05
C ASP A 225 -57.11 -39.45 -42.62
N ASP A 226 -57.45 -40.71 -42.36
CA ASP A 226 -57.33 -41.29 -41.00
C ASP A 226 -55.92 -41.72 -40.57
N ASP A 227 -54.91 -41.58 -41.44
CA ASP A 227 -53.53 -42.04 -41.17
C ASP A 227 -52.48 -40.90 -41.07
N ILE A 228 -52.86 -39.61 -41.14
CA ILE A 228 -51.86 -38.50 -41.20
C ILE A 228 -51.96 -37.50 -40.05
N VAL A 229 -53.12 -37.31 -39.41
CA VAL A 229 -53.25 -36.41 -38.27
C VAL A 229 -53.63 -37.21 -37.02
N ASP A 230 -52.66 -37.40 -36.13
CA ASP A 230 -52.90 -37.93 -34.78
C ASP A 230 -54.04 -37.11 -34.13
N ALA A 231 -55.09 -37.78 -33.65
CA ALA A 231 -56.25 -37.13 -33.03
C ALA A 231 -55.81 -36.17 -31.90
N ALA A 232 -54.73 -36.52 -31.18
CA ALA A 232 -54.13 -35.67 -30.16
C ALA A 232 -53.48 -34.40 -30.72
N GLU A 233 -52.82 -34.48 -31.88
CA GLU A 233 -52.22 -33.31 -32.53
C GLU A 233 -53.31 -32.40 -33.16
N LYS A 234 -54.42 -32.99 -33.65
CA LYS A 234 -55.60 -32.22 -34.11
C LYS A 234 -56.23 -31.42 -32.96
N GLU A 235 -56.38 -32.02 -31.78
CA GLU A 235 -56.85 -31.32 -30.59
C GLU A 235 -55.91 -30.21 -30.15
N ARG A 236 -54.60 -30.47 -30.15
CA ARG A 236 -53.58 -29.48 -29.82
C ARG A 236 -53.60 -28.29 -30.78
N LEU A 237 -53.73 -28.54 -32.09
CA LEU A 237 -53.85 -27.49 -33.11
C LEU A 237 -55.14 -26.68 -32.93
N ALA A 238 -56.28 -27.34 -32.69
CA ALA A 238 -57.54 -26.65 -32.41
C ALA A 238 -57.49 -25.82 -31.11
N HIS A 239 -56.70 -26.23 -30.12
CA HIS A 239 -56.47 -25.47 -28.90
C HIS A 239 -55.56 -24.25 -29.15
N LEU A 240 -54.49 -24.42 -29.94
CA LEU A 240 -53.61 -23.32 -30.36
C LEU A 240 -54.35 -22.29 -31.23
N GLU A 241 -55.20 -22.74 -32.13
CA GLU A 241 -56.02 -21.89 -33.00
C GLU A 241 -57.07 -21.11 -32.20
N ARG A 242 -57.75 -21.75 -31.24
CA ARG A 242 -58.65 -21.06 -30.29
C ARG A 242 -57.91 -20.01 -29.46
N ARG A 243 -56.69 -20.31 -29.00
CA ARG A 243 -55.85 -19.37 -28.25
C ARG A 243 -55.41 -18.18 -29.11
N ALA A 244 -54.99 -18.44 -30.35
CA ALA A 244 -54.61 -17.41 -31.31
C ALA A 244 -55.81 -16.52 -31.70
N ALA A 245 -57.00 -17.11 -31.88
CA ALA A 245 -58.22 -16.36 -32.15
C ALA A 245 -58.63 -15.47 -30.96
N HIS A 246 -58.49 -15.97 -29.73
CA HIS A 246 -58.73 -15.19 -28.51
C HIS A 246 -57.73 -14.02 -28.36
N GLU A 247 -56.45 -14.26 -28.66
CA GLU A 247 -55.41 -13.24 -28.66
C GLU A 247 -55.64 -12.18 -29.76
N GLN A 248 -56.07 -12.58 -30.96
CA GLN A 248 -56.47 -11.65 -32.03
C GLN A 248 -57.73 -10.85 -31.67
N HIS A 249 -58.70 -11.45 -30.97
CA HIS A 249 -59.88 -10.74 -30.46
C HIS A 249 -59.51 -9.70 -29.39
N LEU A 250 -58.58 -10.01 -28.49
CA LEU A 250 -58.05 -9.07 -27.49
C LEU A 250 -57.24 -7.95 -28.14
N ALA A 251 -56.40 -8.28 -29.13
CA ALA A 251 -55.64 -7.29 -29.89
C ALA A 251 -56.56 -6.36 -30.70
N ARG A 252 -57.69 -6.86 -31.22
CA ARG A 252 -58.70 -6.05 -31.92
C ARG A 252 -59.53 -5.19 -30.96
N ARG A 253 -59.80 -5.66 -29.74
CA ARG A 253 -60.49 -4.87 -28.69
C ARG A 253 -59.59 -3.78 -28.10
N GLY A 254 -58.26 -3.94 -28.12
CA GLY A 254 -57.31 -2.95 -27.62
C GLY A 254 -57.03 -1.77 -28.56
N VAL A 255 -57.56 -1.77 -29.78
CA VAL A 255 -57.29 -0.73 -30.79
C VAL A 255 -58.46 0.24 -30.98
N ASP A 256 -59.63 0.00 -30.38
CA ASP A 256 -60.82 0.86 -30.59
C ASP A 256 -61.47 1.26 -29.25
N GLY A 257 -61.22 2.50 -28.81
CA GLY A 257 -61.94 3.26 -27.78
C GLY A 257 -61.65 2.86 -26.32
N GLY A 258 -61.14 3.69 -25.40
CA GLY A 258 -61.25 5.16 -25.31
C GLY A 258 -62.42 5.57 -24.41
N GLY A 259 -62.26 5.43 -23.09
CA GLY A 259 -63.04 6.10 -22.04
C GLY A 259 -64.41 5.50 -21.69
N ASP A 260 -64.62 5.09 -20.44
CA ASP A 260 -65.51 5.78 -19.47
C ASP A 260 -65.63 4.95 -18.17
N GLU A 261 -65.79 5.63 -17.05
CA GLU A 261 -65.92 5.10 -15.68
C GLU A 261 -67.29 4.44 -15.44
N GLY A 262 -67.41 3.58 -14.42
CA GLY A 262 -68.72 3.21 -13.86
C GLY A 262 -68.84 1.79 -13.29
N ASP A 263 -68.49 1.66 -12.02
CA ASP A 263 -69.12 0.92 -10.92
C ASP A 263 -69.75 -0.49 -11.06
N GLU A 264 -69.31 -1.30 -10.09
CA GLU A 264 -70.05 -2.21 -9.19
C GLU A 264 -70.50 -3.62 -9.61
N ASP A 265 -69.97 -4.56 -8.81
CA ASP A 265 -70.51 -5.81 -8.29
C ASP A 265 -70.56 -7.09 -9.14
N ASP A 266 -69.80 -8.10 -8.69
CA ASP A 266 -70.31 -9.36 -8.11
C ASP A 266 -69.55 -10.66 -8.53
N GLU A 267 -69.26 -11.48 -7.52
CA GLU A 267 -68.96 -12.93 -7.52
C GLU A 267 -67.64 -13.48 -8.15
N GLY A 268 -66.59 -13.50 -7.34
CA GLY A 268 -66.03 -14.78 -6.83
C GLY A 268 -65.33 -15.76 -7.78
N LEU A 269 -64.12 -15.46 -8.26
CA LEU A 269 -63.11 -16.49 -8.62
C LEU A 269 -61.68 -15.98 -8.31
N PRO A 270 -60.79 -16.80 -7.71
CA PRO A 270 -59.45 -16.35 -7.32
C PRO A 270 -58.58 -16.04 -8.55
N PRO A 271 -57.70 -15.02 -8.47
CA PRO A 271 -56.87 -14.62 -9.60
C PRO A 271 -55.89 -15.74 -10.01
N PRO A 272 -55.72 -16.03 -11.32
CA PRO A 272 -54.73 -16.99 -11.77
C PRO A 272 -53.32 -16.46 -11.45
N MET A 273 -52.55 -17.30 -10.77
CA MET A 273 -51.13 -17.13 -10.47
C MET A 273 -50.36 -16.73 -11.73
N ILE A 274 -49.83 -15.52 -11.74
CA ILE A 274 -48.90 -15.05 -12.77
C ILE A 274 -47.60 -15.86 -12.61
N MET A 275 -47.50 -17.00 -13.29
CA MET A 275 -46.20 -17.61 -13.55
C MET A 275 -45.51 -16.78 -14.63
N HIS A 276 -44.57 -15.95 -14.19
CA HIS A 276 -43.59 -15.28 -15.03
C HIS A 276 -42.80 -16.33 -15.81
N ALA A 277 -43.18 -16.55 -17.07
CA ALA A 277 -42.34 -17.25 -18.03
C ALA A 277 -41.31 -16.23 -18.58
N PRO A 278 -40.01 -16.55 -18.57
CA PRO A 278 -38.97 -15.63 -19.02
C PRO A 278 -39.04 -15.43 -20.54
N THR A 279 -39.04 -14.17 -20.96
CA THR A 279 -38.92 -13.75 -22.35
C THR A 279 -37.53 -14.10 -22.91
N PRO A 280 -37.42 -14.65 -24.14
CA PRO A 280 -36.12 -14.84 -24.79
C PRO A 280 -35.57 -13.49 -25.29
N PRO A 281 -34.25 -13.24 -25.22
CA PRO A 281 -33.67 -11.94 -25.55
C PRO A 281 -33.71 -11.69 -27.05
N GLN A 282 -34.32 -10.56 -27.44
CA GLN A 282 -34.20 -10.04 -28.80
C GLN A 282 -32.86 -9.31 -28.96
N TYR A 283 -32.12 -9.72 -30.00
CA TYR A 283 -30.94 -9.03 -30.49
C TYR A 283 -31.37 -7.71 -31.12
N VAL A 284 -31.10 -6.58 -30.45
CA VAL A 284 -31.14 -5.24 -31.04
C VAL A 284 -29.75 -4.64 -30.96
N SER A 285 -29.14 -4.51 -32.13
CA SER A 285 -27.91 -3.77 -32.36
C SER A 285 -28.27 -2.38 -32.84
N SER A 286 -28.10 -1.35 -32.00
CA SER A 286 -27.45 -0.08 -32.38
C SER A 286 -27.50 0.97 -31.26
N GLY A 287 -26.32 1.43 -30.84
CA GLY A 287 -26.11 2.85 -30.50
C GLY A 287 -26.15 3.25 -29.03
N GLY A 288 -24.97 3.50 -28.44
CA GLY A 288 -24.77 4.66 -27.57
C GLY A 288 -24.63 4.43 -26.05
N VAL A 289 -23.39 4.57 -25.58
CA VAL A 289 -22.96 5.19 -24.31
C VAL A 289 -23.32 4.50 -22.97
N GLY A 290 -22.28 3.93 -22.34
CA GLY A 290 -22.06 4.07 -20.89
C GLY A 290 -22.45 2.91 -19.97
N GLY A 291 -21.47 2.40 -19.22
CA GLY A 291 -21.68 1.83 -17.87
C GLY A 291 -21.80 0.31 -17.77
N GLY A 292 -20.70 -0.43 -17.91
CA GLY A 292 -20.63 -1.83 -17.51
C GLY A 292 -20.52 -1.98 -15.99
N ALA A 293 -21.61 -2.38 -15.32
CA ALA A 293 -21.60 -2.91 -13.97
C ALA A 293 -21.41 -4.43 -14.03
N LEU A 294 -20.19 -4.91 -13.75
CA LEU A 294 -19.91 -6.33 -13.50
C LEU A 294 -19.78 -6.56 -12.00
N GLY A 295 -20.56 -7.53 -11.52
CA GLY A 295 -20.75 -7.87 -10.11
C GLY A 295 -19.45 -8.22 -9.39
N GLY A 296 -19.28 -7.62 -8.21
CA GLY A 296 -18.24 -7.97 -7.26
C GLY A 296 -18.71 -9.12 -6.36
N ILE A 297 -17.91 -10.17 -6.27
CA ILE A 297 -18.02 -11.19 -5.24
C ILE A 297 -17.58 -10.55 -3.92
N ALA A 298 -18.49 -10.47 -2.94
CA ALA A 298 -18.20 -9.98 -1.61
C ALA A 298 -17.20 -10.93 -0.92
N MET A 299 -15.96 -10.48 -0.74
CA MET A 299 -15.00 -11.16 0.13
C MET A 299 -15.44 -10.94 1.58
N GLN A 300 -16.13 -11.93 2.13
CA GLN A 300 -16.49 -11.96 3.55
C GLN A 300 -15.20 -12.04 4.37
N ARG A 301 -14.75 -10.88 4.85
CA ARG A 301 -13.68 -10.77 5.84
C ARG A 301 -14.27 -11.30 7.15
N GLY A 302 -13.67 -12.35 7.70
CA GLY A 302 -13.98 -12.86 9.03
C GLY A 302 -14.02 -11.69 10.02
N GLY A 303 -15.18 -11.50 10.63
CA GLY A 303 -15.44 -10.44 11.58
C GLY A 303 -14.96 -10.87 12.95
N ASP A 304 -13.94 -10.17 13.43
CA ASP A 304 -13.74 -9.98 14.86
C ASP A 304 -14.66 -8.83 15.29
N ASP A 305 -15.39 -9.08 16.36
CA ASP A 305 -16.46 -8.28 16.93
C ASP A 305 -15.96 -6.91 17.43
N SER A 306 -16.31 -5.83 16.71
CA SER A 306 -16.51 -4.49 17.27
C SER A 306 -17.17 -3.58 16.23
N GLY A 307 -18.47 -3.36 16.38
CA GLY A 307 -19.32 -2.64 15.42
C GLY A 307 -19.10 -1.13 15.35
N LEU A 308 -18.12 -0.68 14.56
CA LEU A 308 -18.05 0.70 14.05
C LEU A 308 -17.65 0.71 12.55
N PRO A 309 -18.37 1.43 11.68
CA PRO A 309 -18.06 1.48 10.25
C PRO A 309 -16.81 2.33 10.00
N MET A 310 -15.70 1.69 9.63
CA MET A 310 -14.48 2.38 9.20
C MET A 310 -14.63 2.91 7.77
N PRO A 311 -14.27 4.18 7.49
CA PRO A 311 -14.37 4.74 6.15
C PRO A 311 -13.31 4.11 5.23
N VAL A 312 -13.75 3.71 4.04
CA VAL A 312 -12.90 3.17 2.97
C VAL A 312 -11.93 4.28 2.50
N PRO A 313 -10.61 4.04 2.43
CA PRO A 313 -9.67 5.09 2.01
C PRO A 313 -9.84 5.38 0.52
N MET A 314 -10.34 6.57 0.21
CA MET A 314 -10.49 7.07 -1.16
C MET A 314 -9.11 7.46 -1.72
N PRO A 315 -8.69 6.96 -2.89
CA PRO A 315 -7.40 7.32 -3.47
C PRO A 315 -7.38 8.80 -3.90
N PRO A 316 -6.23 9.49 -3.78
CA PRO A 316 -6.14 10.92 -4.10
C PRO A 316 -6.40 11.19 -5.59
N PRO A 317 -7.05 12.32 -5.93
CA PRO A 317 -7.29 12.69 -7.32
C PRO A 317 -5.97 13.01 -8.02
N ARG A 318 -5.84 12.53 -9.27
CA ARG A 318 -4.67 12.80 -10.12
C ARG A 318 -4.65 14.29 -10.51
N PRO A 319 -3.48 14.95 -10.54
CA PRO A 319 -3.41 16.33 -11.00
C PRO A 319 -3.71 16.42 -12.50
N LEU A 320 -4.57 17.36 -12.88
CA LEU A 320 -4.83 17.74 -14.26
C LEU A 320 -3.56 18.35 -14.86
N SER A 321 -3.05 17.76 -15.93
CA SER A 321 -1.97 18.35 -16.73
C SER A 321 -2.48 19.63 -17.40
N ALA A 322 -2.17 20.78 -16.81
CA ALA A 322 -2.29 22.08 -17.45
C ALA A 322 -0.97 22.44 -18.14
N ALA A 323 -1.08 22.75 -19.43
CA ALA A 323 -0.29 23.71 -20.20
C ALA A 323 1.24 23.72 -20.02
N SER A 324 1.96 23.06 -20.93
CA SER A 324 3.32 23.43 -21.29
C SER A 324 3.28 24.38 -22.48
N SER A 325 3.15 25.67 -22.18
CA SER A 325 3.51 26.76 -23.09
C SER A 325 5.04 26.85 -23.15
N THR A 326 5.62 26.46 -24.28
CA THR A 326 6.95 26.87 -24.72
C THR A 326 6.77 27.25 -26.19
N GLY A 327 6.81 28.51 -26.60
CA GLY A 327 7.97 29.38 -26.40
C GLY A 327 8.62 29.53 -27.77
N SER A 328 8.18 30.56 -28.49
CA SER A 328 8.81 31.10 -29.70
C SER A 328 10.33 31.28 -29.50
N THR A 329 11.14 30.88 -30.47
CA THR A 329 12.25 31.68 -31.04
C THR A 329 12.89 30.97 -32.24
N GLY A 330 12.94 31.69 -33.38
CA GLY A 330 14.05 31.75 -34.33
C GLY A 330 14.48 30.50 -35.12
N SER A 331 14.07 30.40 -36.38
CA SER A 331 14.92 30.65 -37.57
C SER A 331 14.13 30.46 -38.86
#